data_AF-B0XMZ9-F1
#
_entry.id   AF-B0XMZ9-F1
#
_cell.length_a   1.000
_cell.length_b   1.000
_cell.length_c   1.000
_cell.angle_alpha   90.00
_cell.angle_beta   90.00
_cell.angle_gamma   90.00
#
_symmetry.space_group_name_H-M   'P 1'
#
loop_
_entity.id
_entity.type
_entity.pdbx_description
1 polymer ?
#
loop_
_entity_poly.entity_id
_entity_poly.type
_entity_poly.pdbx_seq_one_letter_code
_entity_poly.pdbx_strand_id
1 'polypeptide(L)'
;MEEALDDGVLRLSMRYRDFTLFLDLKDQYHKELLTRLTEHTEQLEFDWGMLEQSRQERMSCAESFLGRYGMLYWGNEVNREKFLMEDSRADPASLCIYPERKKE
;
A
#
# COMPACT_ATOMS: atom_id res chain seq x y z
N MET A 1 5.00 -8.04 -8.73
CA MET A 1 3.78 -7.72 -7.93
C MET A 1 2.63 -8.61 -8.35
N GLU A 2 2.34 -8.75 -9.65
CA GLU A 2 1.45 -9.80 -10.17
C GLU A 2 1.95 -11.21 -9.80
N GLU A 3 3.24 -11.50 -9.97
CA GLU A 3 3.81 -12.83 -9.64
C GLU A 3 3.62 -13.26 -8.17
N ALA A 4 3.63 -12.32 -7.21
CA ALA A 4 3.44 -12.64 -5.79
C ALA A 4 1.96 -12.96 -5.44
N LEU A 5 1.03 -12.45 -6.24
CA LEU A 5 -0.40 -12.76 -6.15
C LEU A 5 -0.72 -14.06 -6.90
N ASP A 6 -0.10 -14.27 -8.06
CA ASP A 6 -0.28 -15.46 -8.90
C ASP A 6 0.34 -16.73 -8.28
N ASP A 7 1.46 -16.62 -7.55
CA ASP A 7 2.09 -17.74 -6.83
C ASP A 7 1.37 -18.10 -5.51
N GLY A 8 0.29 -17.40 -5.15
CA GLY A 8 -0.49 -17.68 -3.94
C GLY A 8 0.25 -17.42 -2.62
N VAL A 9 1.32 -16.61 -2.68
CA VAL A 9 2.07 -16.13 -1.51
C VAL A 9 1.20 -15.21 -0.66
N LEU A 10 0.31 -14.43 -1.28
CA LEU A 10 -0.68 -13.61 -0.61
C LEU A 10 -2.07 -14.26 -0.75
N ARG A 11 -2.58 -14.87 0.32
CA ARG A 11 -3.95 -15.42 0.35
C ARG A 11 -4.93 -14.38 0.90
N LEU A 12 -6.16 -14.36 0.42
CA LEU A 12 -7.26 -13.56 1.01
C LEU A 12 -7.44 -13.80 2.53
N SER A 13 -6.99 -14.96 3.03
CA SER A 13 -7.00 -15.34 4.44
C SER A 13 -5.76 -14.89 5.23
N MET A 14 -4.72 -14.35 4.58
CA MET A 14 -3.59 -13.76 5.28
C MET A 14 -4.08 -12.52 6.00
N ARG A 15 -3.83 -12.49 7.31
CA ARG A 15 -4.28 -11.40 8.17
C ARG A 15 -3.66 -10.12 7.63
N TYR A 16 -4.39 -9.01 7.69
CA TYR A 16 -3.96 -7.66 7.30
C TYR A 16 -2.52 -7.26 7.71
N ARG A 17 -1.92 -7.94 8.70
CA ARG A 17 -0.52 -7.82 9.12
C ARG A 17 0.50 -8.21 8.04
N ASP A 18 0.22 -9.23 7.22
CA ASP A 18 1.12 -9.65 6.13
C ASP A 18 1.09 -8.66 4.95
N PHE A 19 -0.06 -7.99 4.77
CA PHE A 19 -0.24 -6.95 3.76
C PHE A 19 0.52 -5.67 4.10
N THR A 20 0.60 -5.29 5.37
CA THR A 20 1.37 -4.11 5.80
C THR A 20 2.86 -4.38 5.91
N LEU A 21 3.26 -5.64 6.15
CA LEU A 21 4.65 -6.11 5.98
C LEU A 21 5.11 -5.94 4.52
N PHE A 22 4.24 -6.24 3.55
CA PHE A 22 4.53 -5.99 2.13
C PHE A 22 4.76 -4.50 1.79
N LEU A 23 4.18 -3.58 2.58
CA LEU A 23 4.35 -2.15 2.42
C LEU A 23 5.48 -1.57 3.27
N ASP A 24 6.26 -2.43 3.93
CA ASP A 24 7.40 -2.07 4.77
C ASP A 24 7.02 -1.09 5.90
N LEU A 25 5.76 -1.04 6.33
CA LEU A 25 5.29 -0.10 7.36
C LEU A 25 5.52 -0.66 8.76
N LYS A 26 5.98 0.17 9.70
CA LYS A 26 6.09 -0.21 11.12
C LYS A 26 4.73 -0.63 11.68
N ASP A 27 4.72 -1.68 12.50
CA ASP A 27 3.52 -2.27 13.13
C ASP A 27 2.58 -1.23 13.77
N GLN A 28 3.13 -0.19 14.42
CA GLN A 28 2.33 0.83 15.10
C GLN A 28 1.43 1.66 14.16
N TYR A 29 1.76 1.72 12.86
CA TYR A 29 0.98 2.48 11.86
C TYR A 29 0.05 1.59 11.03
N HIS A 30 0.04 0.27 11.26
CA HIS A 30 -0.81 -0.65 10.51
C HIS A 30 -2.29 -0.31 10.67
N LYS A 31 -2.74 -0.10 11.90
CA LYS A 31 -4.14 0.26 12.18
C LYS A 31 -4.54 1.57 11.49
N GLU A 32 -3.66 2.57 11.53
CA GLU A 32 -3.89 3.87 10.89
C GLU A 32 -4.01 3.75 9.38
N LEU A 33 -3.12 2.98 8.75
CA LEU A 33 -3.17 2.73 7.31
C LEU A 33 -4.48 2.02 6.92
N LEU A 34 -4.85 0.95 7.64
CA LEU A 34 -6.06 0.20 7.34
C LEU A 34 -7.32 1.04 7.52
N THR A 35 -7.39 1.85 8.58
CA THR A 35 -8.49 2.80 8.76
C THR A 35 -8.59 3.75 7.57
N ARG A 36 -7.47 4.34 7.13
CA ARG A 36 -7.46 5.24 5.96
C ARG A 36 -7.81 4.55 4.66
N LEU A 37 -7.37 3.31 4.46
CA LEU A 37 -7.74 2.51 3.29
C LEU A 37 -9.24 2.27 3.26
N THR A 38 -9.82 1.82 4.38
CA THR A 38 -11.26 1.60 4.51
C THR A 38 -12.04 2.88 4.30
N GLU A 39 -11.67 3.96 4.98
CA GLU A 39 -12.30 5.29 4.81
C GLU A 39 -12.21 5.77 3.37
N HIS A 40 -11.07 5.57 2.70
CA HIS A 40 -10.88 5.97 1.30
C HIS A 40 -11.78 5.18 0.35
N THR A 41 -11.92 3.86 0.57
CA THR A 41 -12.84 3.03 -0.22
C THR A 41 -14.30 3.43 0.01
N GLU A 42 -14.69 3.74 1.26
CA GLU A 42 -16.06 4.11 1.61
C GLU A 42 -16.44 5.53 1.15
N GLN A 43 -15.49 6.48 1.16
CA GLN A 43 -15.74 7.88 0.81
C GLN A 43 -15.78 8.17 -0.70
N LEU A 44 -15.16 7.31 -1.52
CA LEU A 44 -14.99 7.56 -2.97
C LEU A 44 -15.99 6.83 -3.86
N GLU A 45 -17.11 6.35 -3.30
CA GLU A 45 -18.13 5.58 -4.04
C GLU A 45 -17.58 4.29 -4.69
N PHE A 46 -16.40 3.83 -4.26
CA PHE A 46 -15.89 2.54 -4.71
C PHE A 46 -16.70 1.44 -4.03
N ASP A 47 -17.63 0.87 -4.80
CA ASP A 47 -18.35 -0.32 -4.38
C ASP A 47 -17.40 -1.53 -4.35
N TRP A 48 -17.45 -2.31 -3.27
CA TRP A 48 -16.60 -3.48 -3.10
C TRP A 48 -16.79 -4.51 -4.21
N GLY A 49 -18.01 -4.66 -4.74
CA GLY A 49 -18.29 -5.52 -5.88
C GLY A 49 -17.66 -5.01 -7.17
N MET A 50 -17.63 -3.68 -7.38
CA MET A 50 -16.90 -3.07 -8.51
C MET A 50 -15.40 -3.29 -8.40
N LEU A 51 -14.83 -3.10 -7.21
CA LEU A 51 -13.41 -3.35 -6.94
C LEU A 51 -13.06 -4.84 -7.11
N GLU A 52 -13.95 -5.76 -6.77
CA GLU A 52 -13.73 -7.20 -6.99
C GLU A 52 -13.68 -7.57 -8.48
N GLN A 53 -14.54 -6.94 -9.29
CA GLN A 53 -14.74 -7.35 -10.69
C GLN A 53 -13.90 -6.58 -11.71
N SER A 54 -13.44 -5.37 -11.36
CA SER A 54 -12.73 -4.49 -12.31
C SER A 54 -11.31 -4.18 -11.85
N ARG A 55 -10.33 -4.67 -12.62
CA ARG A 55 -8.91 -4.27 -12.46
C ARG A 55 -8.73 -2.75 -12.61
N GLN A 56 -9.48 -2.13 -13.53
CA GLN A 56 -9.40 -0.69 -13.76
C GLN A 56 -9.87 0.10 -12.54
N GLU A 57 -10.97 -0.32 -11.90
CA GLU A 57 -11.44 0.33 -10.67
C GLU A 57 -10.46 0.13 -9.52
N ARG A 58 -9.88 -1.07 -9.38
CA ARG A 58 -8.81 -1.31 -8.39
C ARG A 58 -7.62 -0.37 -8.60
N MET A 59 -7.16 -0.22 -9.84
CA MET A 59 -6.05 0.68 -10.15
C MET A 59 -6.42 2.14 -9.85
N SER A 60 -7.60 2.59 -10.27
CA SER A 60 -8.07 3.97 -10.01
C SER A 60 -8.19 4.25 -8.51
N CYS A 61 -8.74 3.31 -7.74
CA CYS A 61 -8.81 3.39 -6.28
C CYS A 61 -7.42 3.48 -5.64
N ALA A 62 -6.49 2.62 -6.06
CA ALA A 62 -5.12 2.60 -5.56
C ALA A 62 -4.34 3.88 -5.93
N GLU A 63 -4.45 4.35 -7.17
CA GLU A 63 -3.82 5.59 -7.63
C GLU A 63 -4.38 6.81 -6.90
N SER A 64 -5.69 6.87 -6.70
CA SER A 64 -6.33 7.92 -5.89
C SER A 64 -5.86 7.89 -4.44
N PHE A 65 -5.71 6.68 -3.85
CA PHE A 65 -5.19 6.53 -2.49
C PHE A 65 -3.75 7.03 -2.38
N LEU A 66 -2.89 6.63 -3.32
CA LEU A 66 -1.51 7.10 -3.41
C LEU A 66 -1.44 8.61 -3.65
N GLY A 67 -2.37 9.17 -4.42
CA GLY A 67 -2.51 10.62 -4.59
C GLY A 67 -2.72 11.36 -3.26
N ARG A 68 -3.51 10.77 -2.35
CA ARG A 68 -3.84 11.37 -1.04
C ARG A 68 -2.80 11.10 0.03
N TYR A 69 -2.30 9.87 0.12
CA TYR A 69 -1.47 9.42 1.25
C TYR A 69 -0.06 8.99 0.83
N GLY A 70 0.23 8.92 -0.46
CA GLY A 70 1.52 8.45 -0.97
C GLY A 70 2.70 9.28 -0.43
N MET A 71 2.56 10.61 -0.43
CA MET A 71 3.57 11.51 0.12
C MET A 71 3.76 11.35 1.64
N LEU A 72 2.68 11.03 2.36
CA LEU A 72 2.71 10.87 3.80
C LEU A 72 3.49 9.62 4.23
N TYR A 73 3.33 8.50 3.53
CA TYR A 73 3.96 7.24 3.90
C TYR A 73 5.30 7.00 3.19
N TRP A 74 5.39 7.35 1.90
CA TRP A 74 6.54 7.00 1.05
C TRP A 74 7.20 8.21 0.36
N GLY A 75 6.77 9.42 0.66
CA GLY A 75 7.20 10.64 -0.03
C GLY A 75 8.64 11.07 0.25
N ASN A 76 8.86 11.66 1.43
CA ASN A 76 10.17 12.19 1.82
C ASN A 76 10.86 11.31 2.88
N GLU A 77 12.14 11.57 3.09
CA GLU A 77 12.98 10.81 4.03
C GLU A 77 12.44 10.85 5.47
N VAL A 78 12.02 12.02 5.96
CA VAL A 78 11.45 12.19 7.31
C VAL A 78 10.23 11.30 7.53
N ASN A 79 9.33 11.26 6.55
CA ASN A 79 8.15 10.40 6.59
C ASN A 79 8.54 8.93 6.53
N ARG A 80 9.51 8.56 5.69
CA ARG A 80 9.99 7.18 5.61
C ARG A 80 10.65 6.72 6.90
N GLU A 81 11.47 7.55 7.53
CA GLU A 81 12.04 7.26 8.85
C GLU A 81 10.96 7.06 9.91
N LYS A 82 9.88 7.82 9.82
CA LYS A 82 8.75 7.70 10.72
C LYS A 82 7.99 6.40 10.49
N PHE A 83 7.57 6.14 9.25
CA PHE A 83 6.57 5.13 8.93
C PHE A 83 7.15 3.77 8.51
N LEU A 84 8.33 3.71 7.90
CA LEU A 84 8.90 2.46 7.36
C LEU A 84 9.76 1.69 8.37
N MET A 85 9.77 0.36 8.26
CA MET A 85 10.61 -0.52 9.06
C MET A 85 12.10 -0.21 8.86
N GLU A 86 12.90 -0.51 9.87
CA GLU A 86 14.34 -0.20 9.84
C GLU A 86 15.08 -1.02 8.79
N ASP A 87 14.73 -2.30 8.64
CA ASP A 87 15.34 -3.19 7.65
C ASP A 87 15.07 -2.72 6.22
N SER A 88 13.88 -2.19 5.94
CA SER A 88 13.52 -1.66 4.63
C SER A 88 14.28 -0.37 4.30
N ARG A 89 14.72 0.38 5.32
CA ARG A 89 15.60 1.55 5.15
C ARG A 89 17.07 1.18 4.93
N ALA A 90 17.48 -0.04 5.30
CA ALA A 90 18.86 -0.49 5.16
C ALA A 90 19.27 -0.68 3.69
N ASP A 91 18.30 -0.90 2.79
CA ASP A 91 18.50 -0.88 1.34
C ASP A 91 17.53 0.12 0.67
N PRO A 92 17.92 1.41 0.57
CA PRO A 92 17.10 2.44 -0.08
C PRO A 92 16.82 2.16 -1.56
N ALA A 93 17.64 1.35 -2.24
CA ALA A 93 17.41 0.98 -3.64
C ALA A 93 16.30 -0.07 -3.79
N SER A 94 15.99 -0.82 -2.72
CA SER A 94 14.85 -1.73 -2.68
C SER A 94 13.51 -0.98 -2.57
N LEU A 95 13.50 0.21 -1.96
CA LEU A 95 12.28 0.97 -1.67
C LEU A 95 11.63 1.59 -2.90
N CYS A 96 10.30 1.54 -2.94
CA CYS A 96 9.51 2.35 -3.87
C CYS A 96 9.42 3.78 -3.33
N ILE A 97 9.83 4.75 -4.15
CA ILE A 97 9.81 6.18 -3.83
C ILE A 97 8.51 6.76 -4.38
N TYR A 98 7.68 7.43 -3.57
CA TYR A 98 6.55 8.18 -4.13
C TYR A 98 6.96 9.63 -4.38
N PRO A 99 6.66 10.24 -5.54
CA PRO A 99 5.85 9.73 -6.66
C PRO A 99 6.64 8.94 -7.72
N GLU A 100 7.94 8.74 -7.55
CA GLU A 100 8.84 8.09 -8.51
C GLU A 100 8.63 6.56 -8.56
N ARG A 101 7.76 6.11 -9.47
CA ARG A 101 7.57 4.67 -9.73
C ARG A 101 8.91 4.02 -10.12
N LYS A 102 9.25 2.87 -9.53
CA LYS A 102 10.25 1.97 -10.13
C LYS A 102 9.74 1.65 -11.54
N LYS A 103 10.62 1.82 -12.54
CA LYS A 103 10.31 1.32 -13.89
C LYS A 103 10.15 -0.20 -13.78
N GLU A 104 8.98 -0.69 -14.16
CA GLU A 104 8.70 -2.13 -14.33
C GLU A 104 9.65 -2.76 -15.35
#